data_AF-A0A1S3JEV4-F1
#
_entry.id   AF-A0A1S3JEV4-F1
#
_cell.length_a   1.000
_cell.length_b   1.000
_cell.length_c   1.000
_cell.angle_alpha   90.00
_cell.angle_beta   90.00
_cell.angle_gamma   90.00
#
_symmetry.space_group_name_H-M   'P 1'
#
loop_
_entity.id
_entity.type
_entity.pdbx_description
1 polymer ?
#
loop_
_entity_poly.entity_id
_entity_poly.type
_entity_poly.pdbx_seq_one_letter_code
_entity_poly.pdbx_strand_id
1 'polypeptide(L)'
;MKEVSPFQRKFCSASLLQLQVDFVKHQVTAVKDLIRFVKYWSKECFQDYAAPNVRLPSSYLLELLCVKVWEMAGRPSFMDKRKGLKAVMWLLITKKHQRVKGQKYYNPSKYPLSSTFRLFVQDPANPFNDLCSDFDAPSWGKTRQVANMTLKMPLLKGLHTDHLCTRKNVLGYCS
;
A
#
# COMPACT_ATOMS: atom_id res chain seq x y z
N MET A 1 21.48 -26.92 5.44
CA MET A 1 20.18 -26.58 4.84
C MET A 1 20.44 -25.94 3.49
N LYS A 2 19.85 -26.46 2.39
CA LYS A 2 19.97 -25.82 1.08
C LYS A 2 19.27 -24.45 1.14
N GLU A 3 19.93 -23.40 0.66
CA GLU A 3 19.29 -22.08 0.57
C GLU A 3 18.09 -22.15 -0.38
N VAL A 4 16.91 -21.83 0.14
CA VAL A 4 15.67 -21.72 -0.64
C VAL A 4 15.86 -20.63 -1.68
N SER A 5 15.49 -20.83 -2.95
CA SER A 5 15.68 -19.80 -3.99
C SER A 5 14.76 -18.58 -3.74
N PRO A 6 15.10 -17.37 -4.22
CA PRO A 6 14.25 -16.18 -4.06
C PRO A 6 12.80 -16.39 -4.54
N PHE A 7 12.62 -17.16 -5.61
CA PHE A 7 11.32 -17.57 -6.13
C PHE A 7 10.56 -18.47 -5.14
N GLN A 8 11.24 -19.46 -4.55
CA GLN A 8 10.65 -20.37 -3.57
C GLN A 8 10.30 -19.68 -2.23
N ARG A 9 11.07 -18.66 -1.82
CA ARG A 9 10.83 -17.89 -0.58
C ARG A 9 9.53 -17.07 -0.62
N LYS A 10 9.03 -16.74 -1.82
CA LYS A 10 7.73 -16.06 -1.98
C LYS A 10 6.55 -16.96 -1.58
N PHE A 11 6.66 -18.27 -1.82
CA PHE A 11 5.61 -19.25 -1.50
C PHE A 11 5.47 -19.52 0.01
N CYS A 12 6.45 -19.13 0.82
CA CYS A 12 6.35 -19.19 2.28
C CYS A 12 5.29 -18.23 2.85
N SER A 13 4.73 -17.32 2.05
CA SER A 13 3.72 -16.35 2.52
C SER A 13 2.48 -17.03 3.10
N ALA A 14 2.06 -18.18 2.57
CA ALA A 14 0.93 -18.93 3.12
C ALA A 14 1.20 -19.43 4.56
N SER A 15 2.42 -19.92 4.82
CA SER A 15 2.85 -20.33 6.17
C SER A 15 3.00 -19.17 7.15
N LEU A 16 3.04 -17.93 6.64
CA LEU A 16 3.20 -16.70 7.42
C LEU A 16 1.89 -15.89 7.56
N LEU A 17 0.77 -16.46 7.08
CA LEU A 17 -0.53 -15.78 7.08
C LEU A 17 -0.93 -15.29 8.48
N GLN A 18 -0.67 -16.08 9.52
CA GLN A 18 -0.98 -15.67 10.89
C GLN A 18 -0.26 -14.37 11.30
N LEU A 19 1.02 -14.22 10.91
CA LEU A 19 1.80 -13.01 11.19
C LEU A 19 1.27 -11.80 10.40
N GLN A 20 0.82 -12.00 9.15
CA GLN A 20 0.18 -10.96 8.34
C GLN A 20 -1.13 -10.50 8.99
N VAL A 21 -1.98 -11.45 9.40
CA VAL A 21 -3.23 -11.18 10.12
C VAL A 21 -2.93 -10.42 11.41
N ASP A 22 -1.96 -10.88 12.20
CA ASP A 22 -1.57 -10.22 13.44
C ASP A 22 -0.95 -8.84 13.22
N PHE A 23 -0.30 -8.59 12.08
CA PHE A 23 0.19 -7.26 11.73
C PHE A 23 -0.97 -6.27 11.57
N VAL A 24 -2.02 -6.67 10.86
CA VAL A 24 -3.20 -5.81 10.60
C VAL A 24 -4.11 -5.73 11.82
N LYS A 25 -4.33 -6.85 12.52
CA LYS A 25 -5.21 -6.95 13.70
C LYS A 25 -4.77 -6.03 14.83
N HIS A 26 -3.47 -5.84 15.02
CA HIS A 26 -2.91 -5.02 16.10
C HIS A 26 -2.72 -3.54 15.73
N GLN A 27 -3.21 -3.10 14.57
CA GLN A 27 -3.20 -1.68 14.22
C GLN A 27 -4.16 -0.86 15.09
N VAL A 28 -3.86 0.43 15.25
CA VAL A 28 -4.69 1.39 16.01
C VAL A 28 -6.04 1.65 15.32
N THR A 29 -7.01 2.18 16.07
CA THR A 29 -8.37 2.46 15.57
C THR A 29 -8.38 3.35 14.33
N ALA A 30 -7.57 4.42 14.30
CA ALA A 30 -7.48 5.31 13.14
C ALA A 30 -7.11 4.56 11.84
N VAL A 31 -6.16 3.63 11.93
CA VAL A 31 -5.73 2.81 10.78
C VAL A 31 -6.82 1.82 10.39
N LYS A 32 -7.43 1.13 11.36
CA LYS A 32 -8.52 0.18 11.10
C LYS A 32 -9.71 0.84 10.41
N ASP A 33 -10.04 2.07 10.81
CA ASP A 33 -11.11 2.84 10.22
C ASP A 33 -10.82 3.30 8.81
N LEU A 34 -9.56 3.66 8.52
CA LEU A 34 -9.12 3.91 7.15
C LEU A 34 -9.14 2.64 6.30
N ILE A 35 -8.66 1.51 6.84
CA ILE A 35 -8.67 0.20 6.16
C ILE A 35 -10.09 -0.18 5.74
N ARG A 36 -11.06 -0.11 6.66
CA ARG A 36 -12.46 -0.42 6.35
C ARG A 36 -12.99 0.46 5.22
N PHE A 37 -12.70 1.76 5.28
CA PHE A 37 -13.13 2.71 4.26
C PHE A 37 -12.50 2.45 2.89
N VAL A 38 -11.18 2.20 2.84
CA VAL A 38 -10.46 1.92 1.59
C VAL A 38 -10.86 0.56 1.00
N LYS A 39 -11.11 -0.46 1.82
CA LYS A 39 -11.62 -1.75 1.34
C LYS A 39 -13.01 -1.64 0.77
N TYR A 40 -13.90 -0.89 1.45
CA TYR A 40 -15.23 -0.61 0.94
C TYR A 40 -15.15 0.13 -0.39
N TRP A 41 -14.42 1.25 -0.43
CA TRP A 41 -14.19 2.01 -1.66
C TRP A 41 -13.60 1.12 -2.78
N SER A 42 -12.65 0.25 -2.46
CA SER A 42 -12.03 -0.64 -3.44
C SER A 42 -13.02 -1.67 -3.96
N LYS A 43 -13.90 -2.19 -3.10
CA LYS A 43 -14.93 -3.13 -3.53
C LYS A 43 -15.84 -2.45 -4.55
N GLU A 44 -16.33 -1.25 -4.27
CA GLU A 44 -17.23 -0.54 -5.18
C GLU A 44 -16.49 -0.08 -6.46
N CYS A 45 -15.35 0.60 -6.33
CA CYS A 45 -14.69 1.26 -7.47
C CYS A 45 -13.70 0.39 -8.26
N PHE A 46 -13.25 -0.76 -7.75
CA PHE A 46 -12.42 -1.66 -8.57
C PHE A 46 -13.23 -2.79 -9.20
N GLN A 47 -14.34 -3.23 -8.59
CA GLN A 47 -15.18 -4.29 -9.17
C GLN A 47 -15.85 -3.85 -10.47
N ASP A 48 -16.35 -2.61 -10.51
CA ASP A 48 -16.95 -2.01 -11.72
C ASP A 48 -15.97 -1.89 -12.90
N TYR A 49 -14.67 -2.01 -12.62
CA TYR A 49 -13.59 -1.85 -13.58
C TYR A 49 -12.75 -3.13 -13.69
N ALA A 50 -13.19 -4.25 -13.13
CA ALA A 50 -12.50 -5.52 -13.27
C ALA A 50 -12.50 -5.91 -14.76
N ALA A 51 -11.31 -6.15 -15.32
CA ALA A 51 -11.14 -6.64 -16.67
C ALA A 51 -10.55 -8.06 -16.63
N PRO A 52 -10.88 -8.93 -17.60
CA PRO A 52 -10.25 -10.24 -17.70
C PRO A 52 -8.72 -10.10 -17.71
N ASN A 53 -8.03 -10.97 -16.97
CA ASN A 53 -6.56 -11.03 -16.89
C ASN A 53 -5.86 -9.79 -16.30
N VAL A 54 -6.59 -8.90 -15.62
CA VAL A 54 -6.00 -7.77 -14.88
C VAL A 54 -6.02 -8.07 -13.38
N ARG A 55 -4.86 -8.03 -12.74
CA ARG A 55 -4.74 -8.17 -11.29
C ARG A 55 -5.00 -6.82 -10.62
N LEU A 56 -5.93 -6.82 -9.68
CA LEU A 56 -6.23 -5.65 -8.85
C LEU A 56 -5.42 -5.68 -7.54
N PRO A 57 -5.16 -4.51 -6.91
CA PRO A 57 -4.58 -4.44 -5.56
C PRO A 57 -5.31 -5.38 -4.61
N SER A 58 -4.58 -6.28 -3.95
CA SER A 58 -5.19 -7.15 -2.95
C SER A 58 -5.65 -6.34 -1.74
N SER A 59 -6.62 -6.87 -0.98
CA SER A 59 -7.02 -6.25 0.30
C SER A 59 -5.82 -6.05 1.22
N TYR A 60 -4.91 -7.02 1.30
CA TYR A 60 -3.72 -6.92 2.12
C TYR A 60 -2.77 -5.81 1.65
N LEU A 61 -2.55 -5.66 0.34
CA LEU A 61 -1.76 -4.55 -0.20
C LEU A 61 -2.36 -3.19 0.20
N LEU A 62 -3.68 -3.02 0.05
CA LEU A 62 -4.37 -1.79 0.44
C LEU A 62 -4.29 -1.54 1.95
N GLU A 63 -4.39 -2.58 2.77
CA GLU A 63 -4.23 -2.51 4.21
C GLU A 63 -2.85 -1.96 4.61
N LEU A 64 -1.78 -2.45 3.97
CA LEU A 64 -0.42 -1.95 4.21
C LEU A 64 -0.23 -0.51 3.72
N LEU A 65 -0.87 -0.12 2.61
CA LEU A 65 -0.85 1.29 2.17
C LEU A 65 -1.56 2.20 3.16
N CYS A 66 -2.65 1.75 3.79
CA CYS A 66 -3.33 2.51 4.84
C CYS A 66 -2.41 2.74 6.05
N VAL A 67 -1.69 1.70 6.50
CA VAL A 67 -0.69 1.82 7.57
C VAL A 67 0.37 2.84 7.16
N LYS A 68 0.90 2.75 5.94
CA LYS A 68 1.92 3.69 5.43
C LYS A 68 1.42 5.12 5.43
N VAL A 69 0.21 5.37 4.94
CA VAL A 69 -0.40 6.71 4.92
C VAL A 69 -0.52 7.27 6.32
N TRP A 70 -0.95 6.46 7.28
CA TRP A 70 -1.02 6.85 8.68
C TRP A 70 0.36 7.18 9.28
N GLU A 71 1.39 6.40 8.96
CA GLU A 71 2.76 6.71 9.36
C GLU A 71 3.28 8.01 8.73
N MET A 72 3.00 8.24 7.45
CA MET A 72 3.37 9.47 6.73
C MET A 72 2.68 10.71 7.30
N ALA A 73 1.47 10.55 7.84
CA ALA A 73 0.73 11.62 8.52
C ALA A 73 1.24 11.94 9.94
N GLY A 74 2.31 11.27 10.40
CA GLY A 74 2.83 11.47 11.76
C GLY A 74 2.09 10.65 12.82
N ARG A 75 1.44 9.54 12.44
CA ARG A 75 0.74 8.62 13.35
C ARG A 75 -0.34 9.29 14.23
N PRO A 76 -1.24 10.08 13.65
CA PRO A 76 -2.23 10.80 14.43
C PRO A 76 -3.24 9.83 15.08
N SER A 77 -3.78 10.21 16.24
CA SER A 77 -4.85 9.47 16.92
C SER A 77 -6.15 9.43 16.12
N PHE A 78 -6.35 10.40 15.24
CA PHE A 78 -7.47 10.51 14.31
C PHE A 78 -6.98 10.83 12.90
N MET A 79 -7.64 10.26 11.89
CA MET A 79 -7.34 10.53 10.48
C MET A 79 -8.63 10.73 9.70
N ASP A 80 -8.73 11.84 8.95
CA ASP A 80 -9.82 12.03 7.99
C ASP A 80 -9.70 10.96 6.90
N LYS A 81 -10.74 10.11 6.80
CA LYS A 81 -10.76 8.97 5.88
C LYS A 81 -10.67 9.38 4.41
N ARG A 82 -11.18 10.55 4.04
CA ARG A 82 -11.10 11.08 2.67
C ARG A 82 -9.68 11.50 2.34
N LYS A 83 -9.01 12.20 3.27
CA LYS A 83 -7.58 12.55 3.13
C LYS A 83 -6.72 11.29 3.07
N GLY A 84 -7.03 10.29 3.91
CA GLY A 84 -6.38 8.98 3.88
C GLY A 84 -6.59 8.24 2.55
N LEU A 85 -7.82 8.19 2.03
CA LEU A 85 -8.12 7.60 0.74
C LEU A 85 -7.36 8.31 -0.39
N LYS A 86 -7.38 9.64 -0.42
CA LYS A 86 -6.64 10.45 -1.38
C LYS A 86 -5.14 10.12 -1.35
N ALA A 87 -4.57 9.95 -0.17
CA ALA A 87 -3.18 9.56 0.01
C ALA A 87 -2.87 8.14 -0.50
N VAL A 88 -3.74 7.16 -0.22
CA VAL A 88 -3.59 5.79 -0.73
C VAL A 88 -3.64 5.79 -2.26
N MET A 89 -4.57 6.52 -2.87
CA MET A 89 -4.65 6.66 -4.33
C MET A 89 -3.40 7.33 -4.90
N TRP A 90 -2.90 8.36 -4.22
CA TRP A 90 -1.64 9.02 -4.61
C TRP A 90 -0.46 8.04 -4.59
N LEU A 91 -0.34 7.17 -3.58
CA LEU A 91 0.70 6.14 -3.53
C LEU A 91 0.61 5.15 -4.70
N LEU A 92 -0.60 4.82 -5.17
CA LEU A 92 -0.79 3.92 -6.31
C LEU A 92 -0.40 4.54 -7.65
N ILE A 93 -0.47 5.86 -7.79
CA ILE A 93 -0.12 6.58 -9.03
C ILE A 93 1.24 7.28 -9.01
N THR A 94 1.87 7.37 -7.84
CA THR A 94 3.09 8.16 -7.68
C THR A 94 4.22 7.64 -8.56
N LYS A 95 4.96 8.58 -9.15
CA LYS A 95 6.15 8.26 -9.95
C LYS A 95 7.42 8.13 -9.11
N LYS A 96 7.34 8.49 -7.82
CA LYS A 96 8.49 8.43 -6.91
C LYS A 96 8.62 7.03 -6.33
N HIS A 97 9.85 6.56 -6.14
CA HIS A 97 10.06 5.31 -5.43
C HIS A 97 9.56 5.44 -4.00
N GLN A 98 8.50 4.70 -3.68
CA GLN A 98 7.94 4.66 -2.33
C GLN A 98 8.11 3.26 -1.77
N ARG A 99 8.64 3.21 -0.56
CA ARG A 99 8.98 1.97 0.13
C ARG A 99 8.17 1.86 1.40
N VAL A 100 7.33 0.83 1.45
CA VAL A 100 6.59 0.41 2.64
C VAL A 100 7.33 -0.79 3.21
N LYS A 101 7.79 -0.67 4.45
CA LYS A 101 8.54 -1.72 5.16
C LYS A 101 7.97 -1.85 6.56
N GLY A 102 7.39 -3.00 6.87
CA GLY A 102 7.12 -3.35 8.26
C GLY A 102 8.42 -3.73 8.96
N GLN A 103 8.65 -3.23 10.17
CA GLN A 103 9.82 -3.58 10.99
C GLN A 103 9.45 -4.52 12.16
N LYS A 104 8.28 -5.17 12.09
CA LYS A 104 7.72 -5.89 13.22
C LYS A 104 8.38 -7.24 13.47
N TYR A 105 8.56 -8.05 12.42
CA TYR A 105 8.98 -9.46 12.57
C TYR A 105 10.42 -9.73 12.11
N TYR A 106 11.03 -8.78 11.39
CA TYR A 106 12.43 -8.87 10.94
C TYR A 106 13.01 -7.47 10.72
N ASN A 107 14.34 -7.38 10.62
CA ASN A 107 15.04 -6.16 10.22
C ASN A 107 15.12 -6.09 8.68
N PRO A 108 14.42 -5.14 8.01
CA PRO A 108 14.40 -5.06 6.54
C PRO A 108 15.72 -4.69 5.88
N SER A 109 16.71 -4.21 6.65
CA SER A 109 18.05 -3.93 6.12
C SER A 109 18.86 -5.19 5.88
N LYS A 110 18.55 -6.29 6.60
CA LYS A 110 19.18 -7.60 6.39
C LYS A 110 18.65 -8.34 5.15
N TYR A 111 17.49 -7.91 4.64
CA TYR A 111 16.81 -8.53 3.50
C TYR A 111 16.43 -7.47 2.47
N PRO A 112 17.43 -6.88 1.79
CA PRO A 112 17.15 -5.92 0.73
C PRO A 112 16.48 -6.63 -0.45
N LEU A 113 15.32 -6.12 -0.87
CA LEU A 113 14.73 -6.46 -2.15
C LEU A 113 14.98 -5.32 -3.14
N SER A 114 15.34 -5.69 -4.36
CA SER A 114 15.25 -4.81 -5.52
C SER A 114 13.84 -4.91 -6.09
N SER A 115 13.28 -3.77 -6.50
CA SER A 115 12.02 -3.73 -7.22
C SER A 115 12.19 -2.83 -8.43
N THR A 116 11.74 -3.31 -9.57
CA THR A 116 11.69 -2.55 -10.82
C THR A 116 10.51 -1.58 -10.85
N PHE A 117 9.56 -1.76 -9.93
CA PHE A 117 8.38 -0.91 -9.81
C PHE A 117 8.60 0.26 -8.86
N ARG A 118 7.85 1.34 -9.12
CA ARG A 118 7.96 2.61 -8.38
C ARG A 118 7.33 2.51 -6.99
N LEU A 119 6.24 1.76 -6.85
CA LEU A 119 5.70 1.41 -5.55
C LEU A 119 6.26 0.05 -5.14
N PHE A 120 6.91 0.01 -3.98
CA PHE A 120 7.49 -1.18 -3.39
C PHE A 120 6.90 -1.39 -2.01
N VAL A 121 6.23 -2.52 -1.81
CA VAL A 121 5.56 -2.86 -0.54
C VAL A 121 6.09 -4.20 -0.07
N GLN A 122 7.10 -4.15 0.81
CA GLN A 122 7.66 -5.32 1.43
C GLN A 122 6.71 -5.82 2.52
N ASP A 123 6.33 -7.08 2.42
CA ASP A 123 5.46 -7.72 3.40
C ASP A 123 6.11 -7.69 4.80
N PRO A 124 5.46 -7.09 5.81
CA PRO A 124 5.95 -7.06 7.19
C PRO A 124 6.26 -8.43 7.78
N ALA A 125 5.59 -9.49 7.31
CA ALA A 125 5.76 -10.86 7.79
C ALA A 125 6.73 -11.68 6.92
N ASN A 126 6.86 -11.36 5.64
CA ASN A 126 7.74 -12.07 4.71
C ASN A 126 8.79 -11.13 4.09
N PRO A 127 10.07 -11.19 4.53
CA PRO A 127 11.13 -10.33 3.99
C PRO A 127 11.40 -10.51 2.50
N PHE A 128 10.92 -11.61 1.91
CA PHE A 128 11.17 -11.94 0.50
C PHE A 128 9.99 -11.63 -0.42
N ASN A 129 8.90 -11.08 0.11
CA ASN A 129 7.68 -10.81 -0.66
C ASN A 129 7.48 -9.31 -0.90
N ASP A 130 7.68 -8.87 -2.14
CA ASP A 130 7.20 -7.59 -2.63
C ASP A 130 5.79 -7.77 -3.20
N LEU A 131 4.80 -7.21 -2.52
CA LEU A 131 3.39 -7.30 -2.90
C LEU A 131 3.06 -6.59 -4.22
N CYS A 132 3.96 -5.73 -4.70
CA CYS A 132 3.84 -5.02 -5.97
C CYS A 132 4.45 -5.79 -7.16
N SER A 133 5.28 -6.81 -6.90
CA SER A 133 6.05 -7.52 -7.95
C SER A 133 5.19 -8.42 -8.85
N ASP A 134 4.00 -8.82 -8.42
CA ASP A 134 3.08 -9.68 -9.20
C ASP A 134 2.19 -8.91 -10.18
N PHE A 135 2.32 -7.59 -10.23
CA PHE A 135 1.50 -6.75 -11.09
C PHE A 135 2.22 -6.55 -12.41
N ASP A 136 1.66 -7.10 -13.48
CA ASP A 136 2.12 -6.81 -14.83
C ASP A 136 1.76 -5.37 -15.27
N ALA A 137 2.25 -4.97 -16.45
CA ALA A 137 2.01 -3.63 -16.97
C ALA A 137 0.50 -3.31 -17.14
N PRO A 138 -0.35 -4.21 -17.68
CA PRO A 138 -1.81 -4.03 -17.70
C PRO A 138 -2.42 -3.81 -16.30
N SER A 139 -2.04 -4.63 -15.31
CA SER A 139 -2.51 -4.54 -13.92
C SER A 139 -2.17 -3.19 -13.29
N TRP A 140 -0.94 -2.71 -13.50
CA TRP A 140 -0.55 -1.37 -13.07
C TRP A 140 -1.26 -0.26 -13.84
N GLY A 141 -1.45 -0.41 -15.16
CA GLY A 141 -2.19 0.52 -15.99
C GLY A 141 -3.61 0.73 -15.47
N LYS A 142 -4.31 -0.37 -15.18
CA LYS A 142 -5.66 -0.33 -14.63
C LYS A 142 -5.71 0.22 -13.21
N THR A 143 -4.80 -0.20 -12.35
CA THR A 143 -4.67 0.33 -10.98
C THR A 143 -4.53 1.85 -10.98
N ARG A 144 -3.67 2.38 -11.87
CA ARG A 144 -3.48 3.83 -12.01
C ARG A 144 -4.69 4.52 -12.61
N GLN A 145 -5.38 3.88 -13.57
CA GLN A 145 -6.61 4.42 -14.15
C GLN A 145 -7.66 4.64 -13.07
N VAL A 146 -7.97 3.60 -12.28
CA VAL A 146 -8.98 3.67 -11.21
C VAL A 146 -8.57 4.71 -10.17
N ALA A 147 -7.32 4.67 -9.68
CA ALA A 147 -6.84 5.64 -8.71
C ALA A 147 -6.92 7.09 -9.24
N ASN A 148 -6.61 7.35 -10.51
CA ASN A 148 -6.76 8.67 -11.12
C ASN A 148 -8.22 9.12 -11.23
N MET A 149 -9.16 8.22 -11.54
CA MET A 149 -10.59 8.53 -11.54
C MET A 149 -11.06 8.90 -10.13
N THR A 150 -10.64 8.15 -9.12
CA THR A 150 -10.97 8.42 -7.72
C THR A 150 -10.46 9.78 -7.26
N LEU A 151 -9.23 10.14 -7.61
CA LEU A 151 -8.65 11.44 -7.27
C LEU A 151 -9.42 12.62 -7.88
N LYS A 152 -10.19 12.40 -8.93
CA LYS A 152 -11.06 13.41 -9.58
C LYS A 152 -12.48 13.44 -9.02
N MET A 153 -12.87 12.52 -8.13
CA MET A 153 -14.22 12.48 -7.56
C MET A 153 -14.51 13.75 -6.75
N PRO A 154 -15.74 14.29 -6.81
CA PRO A 154 -16.13 15.47 -6.03
C PRO A 154 -15.85 15.33 -4.53
N LEU A 155 -15.98 14.11 -3.98
CA LEU A 155 -15.68 13.76 -2.59
C LEU A 155 -14.27 14.17 -2.14
N LEU A 156 -13.29 14.19 -3.06
CA LEU A 156 -11.89 14.48 -2.77
C LEU A 156 -11.45 15.89 -3.20
N LYS A 157 -12.37 16.68 -3.76
CA LYS A 157 -12.11 18.05 -4.22
C LYS A 157 -11.77 18.95 -3.03
N GLY A 158 -10.78 19.83 -3.20
CA GLY A 158 -10.34 20.77 -2.15
C GLY A 158 -9.58 20.15 -0.97
N LEU A 159 -9.40 18.82 -0.92
CA LEU A 159 -8.62 18.19 0.14
C LEU A 159 -7.12 18.37 -0.12
N HIS A 160 -6.46 19.17 0.71
CA HIS A 160 -5.00 19.27 0.72
C HIS A 160 -4.37 18.10 1.49
N THR A 161 -3.32 17.50 0.93
CA THR A 161 -2.55 16.39 1.52
C THR A 161 -1.28 16.86 2.23
N ASP A 162 -1.16 18.16 2.47
CA ASP A 162 0.07 18.85 2.90
C ASP A 162 0.60 18.36 4.27
N HIS A 163 -0.28 17.80 5.10
CA HIS A 163 0.02 17.20 6.40
C HIS A 163 0.70 15.82 6.32
N LEU A 164 0.68 15.16 5.14
CA LEU A 164 1.45 13.93 4.87
C LEU A 164 2.93 14.22 4.57
N CYS A 165 3.29 15.50 4.46
CA CYS A 165 4.66 15.99 4.26
C CYS A 165 5.35 16.37 5.58
N THR A 166 4.84 15.93 6.74
CA THR A 166 5.37 16.31 8.07
C THR A 166 6.78 15.80 8.38
N ARG A 167 7.42 15.08 7.46
CA ARG A 167 8.89 15.05 7.37
C ARG A 167 9.33 15.79 6.11
N LYS A 168 9.81 17.03 6.31
CA LYS A 168 10.60 17.78 5.33
C LYS A 168 11.56 16.80 4.63
N ASN A 169 11.50 16.73 3.30
CA ASN A 169 12.40 16.02 2.36
C ASN A 169 12.02 14.65 1.76
N VAL A 170 10.77 14.18 1.75
CA VAL A 170 10.42 12.96 0.97
C VAL A 170 9.42 13.21 -0.16
N LEU A 171 8.63 14.27 -0.10
CA LEU A 171 7.62 14.56 -1.11
C LEU A 171 7.84 15.96 -1.65
N GLY A 172 8.72 16.08 -2.66
CA GLY A 172 8.81 17.26 -3.53
C GLY A 172 7.48 17.54 -4.25
N TYR A 173 6.56 18.12 -3.52
CA TYR A 173 5.44 18.93 -3.98
C TYR A 173 5.56 20.23 -3.20
N CYS A 174 6.46 21.09 -3.67
CA CYS A 174 6.36 22.51 -3.48
C CYS A 174 6.49 23.11 -4.88
N SER A 175 5.46 23.87 -5.26
CA SER A 175 5.17 24.47 -6.57
C SER A 175 4.49 23.53 -7.57
#